data_AF-A0A4Q3YFX5-F1
#
_entry.id   AF-A0A4Q3YFX5-F1
#
_cell.length_a   1.000
_cell.length_b   1.000
_cell.length_c   1.000
_cell.angle_alpha   90.00
_cell.angle_beta   90.00
_cell.angle_gamma   90.00
#
_symmetry.space_group_name_H-M   'P 1'
#
loop_
_entity.id
_entity.type
_entity.pdbx_description
1 polymer ?
#
loop_
_entity_poly.entity_id
_entity_poly.type
_entity_poly.pdbx_seq_one_letter_code
_entity_poly.pdbx_strand_id
1 'polypeptide(L)'
;MKTHWLTLLSLTALSAATFGAWAVAGSVTPTPDEAARIAALVAPTTDFSKAEDFEALQAGATTSIEEPDRKAFSHFSANLARGRQMDFRLGNALFRKLWVAAPSSTQASDGLGPFYNARSCEQCHKEDGRGIPPDGDKAGTMFLRLARGAETETEKASVADLTVRNFADPIYGSQLQDKAIPGLLAEGQMQVRYAPLPFGQQAGDRLVLQLAAIDGVREVPHRQVR
;
A
#
# COMPACT_ATOMS: atom_id res chain seq x y z
N MET A 1 -6.17 22.74 72.43
CA MET A 1 -6.64 21.70 71.48
C MET A 1 -7.63 22.34 70.53
N LYS A 2 -7.22 22.67 69.30
CA LYS A 2 -8.08 23.31 68.29
C LYS A 2 -8.04 22.49 67.00
N THR A 3 -9.25 22.32 66.48
CA THR A 3 -9.75 21.53 65.36
C THR A 3 -9.26 21.98 63.99
N HIS A 4 -8.96 21.05 63.10
CA HIS A 4 -9.10 21.25 61.65
C HIS A 4 -9.62 19.96 60.99
N TRP A 5 -10.89 20.02 60.55
CA TRP A 5 -11.49 19.08 59.63
C TRP A 5 -11.02 19.45 58.21
N LEU A 6 -10.38 18.51 57.51
CA LEU A 6 -10.06 18.65 56.10
C LEU A 6 -11.14 17.91 55.29
N THR A 7 -11.93 18.70 54.59
CA THR A 7 -12.89 18.32 53.56
C THR A 7 -12.16 17.65 52.39
N LEU A 8 -12.50 16.38 52.13
CA LEU A 8 -12.17 15.69 50.88
C LEU A 8 -13.14 16.19 49.79
N LEU A 9 -12.68 17.10 48.93
CA LEU A 9 -13.33 17.36 47.65
C LEU A 9 -12.95 16.26 46.66
N SER A 10 -13.94 15.46 46.30
CA SER A 10 -13.92 14.53 45.17
C SER A 10 -13.75 15.31 43.85
N LEU A 11 -12.56 15.21 43.25
CA LEU A 11 -12.32 15.64 41.86
C LEU A 11 -12.76 14.53 40.91
N THR A 12 -13.99 14.61 40.41
CA THR A 12 -14.39 13.87 39.22
C THR A 12 -13.78 14.57 38.00
N ALA A 13 -12.71 13.98 37.44
CA ALA A 13 -12.13 14.43 36.19
C ALA A 13 -13.09 14.13 35.03
N LEU A 14 -13.70 15.18 34.48
CA LEU A 14 -14.45 15.12 33.24
C LEU A 14 -13.46 15.07 32.08
N SER A 15 -13.17 13.88 31.56
CA SER A 15 -12.42 13.67 30.33
C SER A 15 -13.29 14.06 29.12
N ALA A 16 -13.32 15.35 28.82
CA ALA A 16 -13.78 15.81 27.51
C ALA A 16 -12.72 15.40 26.47
N ALA A 17 -13.01 14.34 25.72
CA ALA A 17 -12.26 13.99 24.53
C ALA A 17 -12.37 15.14 23.52
N THR A 18 -11.34 15.96 23.43
CA THR A 18 -11.16 16.90 22.33
C THR A 18 -10.77 16.07 21.10
N PHE A 19 -11.77 15.71 20.29
CA PHE A 19 -11.51 15.42 18.89
C PHE A 19 -10.93 16.70 18.28
N GLY A 20 -9.60 16.73 18.14
CA GLY A 20 -8.91 17.81 17.46
C GLY A 20 -9.43 17.90 16.03
N ALA A 21 -10.27 18.91 15.78
CA ALA A 21 -10.64 19.31 14.44
C ALA A 21 -9.34 19.67 13.70
N TRP A 22 -8.94 18.84 12.74
CA TRP A 22 -8.00 19.25 11.71
C TRP A 22 -8.65 20.41 10.97
N ALA A 23 -8.26 21.64 11.31
CA ALA A 23 -8.68 22.83 10.61
C ALA A 23 -8.08 22.77 9.20
N VAL A 24 -8.89 22.32 8.24
CA VAL A 24 -8.64 22.56 6.82
C VAL A 24 -8.74 24.07 6.64
N ALA A 25 -7.60 24.73 6.38
CA ALA A 25 -7.56 26.15 6.09
C ALA A 25 -8.42 26.43 4.85
N GLY A 26 -9.55 27.12 5.06
CA GLY A 26 -10.44 27.60 4.00
C GLY A 26 -11.85 27.00 4.01
N SER A 27 -12.59 27.11 5.11
CA SER A 27 -14.04 26.92 5.06
C SER A 27 -14.69 28.18 4.48
N VAL A 28 -14.90 28.21 3.17
CA VAL A 28 -15.81 29.19 2.55
C VAL A 28 -17.21 28.82 3.02
N THR A 29 -17.88 29.72 3.75
CA THR A 29 -19.28 29.52 4.11
C THR A 29 -20.12 29.64 2.84
N PRO A 30 -20.89 28.61 2.45
CA PRO A 30 -21.74 28.70 1.26
C PRO A 30 -22.78 29.80 1.44
N THR A 31 -23.13 30.47 0.35
CA THR A 31 -24.33 31.32 0.34
C THR A 31 -25.59 30.47 0.56
N PRO A 32 -26.73 31.04 0.99
CA PRO A 32 -27.97 30.27 1.16
C PRO A 32 -28.38 29.50 -0.10
N ASP A 33 -28.22 30.10 -1.27
CA ASP A 33 -28.52 29.47 -2.56
C ASP A 33 -27.56 28.32 -2.86
N GLU A 34 -26.28 28.48 -2.53
CA GLU A 34 -25.27 27.44 -2.70
C GLU A 34 -25.47 26.27 -1.73
N ALA A 35 -25.86 26.56 -0.49
CA ALA A 35 -26.23 25.53 0.49
C ALA A 35 -27.44 24.72 0.03
N ALA A 36 -28.47 25.37 -0.51
CA ALA A 36 -29.64 24.68 -1.06
C ALA A 36 -29.28 23.79 -2.25
N ARG A 37 -28.41 24.26 -3.15
CA ARG A 37 -27.90 23.45 -4.28
C ARG A 37 -27.09 22.24 -3.80
N ILE A 38 -26.19 22.43 -2.85
CA ILE A 38 -25.39 21.32 -2.28
C ILE A 38 -26.31 20.29 -1.62
N ALA A 39 -27.29 20.73 -0.83
CA ALA A 39 -28.23 19.83 -0.16
C ALA A 39 -29.04 18.97 -1.14
N ALA A 40 -29.45 19.54 -2.28
CA ALA A 40 -30.12 18.78 -3.34
C ALA A 40 -29.19 17.76 -4.00
N LEU A 41 -27.90 18.08 -4.14
CA LEU A 41 -26.90 17.22 -4.80
C LEU A 41 -26.45 16.02 -3.94
N VAL A 42 -26.41 16.18 -2.62
CA VAL A 42 -25.94 15.13 -1.68
C VAL A 42 -27.09 14.31 -1.09
N ALA A 43 -28.33 14.54 -1.52
CA ALA A 43 -29.47 13.75 -1.10
C ALA A 43 -29.33 12.32 -1.65
N PRO A 44 -29.53 11.27 -0.84
CA PRO A 44 -29.40 9.89 -1.31
C PRO A 44 -30.35 9.60 -2.49
N THR A 45 -29.87 8.99 -3.58
CA THR A 45 -30.78 8.55 -4.65
C THR A 45 -31.81 7.54 -4.15
N THR A 46 -32.98 7.64 -4.75
CA THR A 46 -34.06 6.65 -4.64
C THR A 46 -34.28 5.89 -5.96
N ASP A 47 -33.52 6.25 -7.00
CA ASP A 47 -33.57 5.68 -8.34
C ASP A 47 -32.16 5.21 -8.77
N PHE A 48 -31.96 3.90 -8.82
CA PHE A 48 -30.70 3.27 -9.24
C PHE A 48 -30.73 2.83 -10.72
N SER A 49 -31.73 3.26 -11.49
CA SER A 49 -31.83 2.92 -12.93
C SER A 49 -30.90 3.74 -13.82
N LYS A 50 -30.31 4.82 -13.28
CA LYS A 50 -29.36 5.70 -13.96
C LYS A 50 -28.33 6.22 -12.96
N ALA A 51 -27.22 6.73 -13.51
CA ALA A 51 -26.21 7.39 -12.70
C ALA A 51 -26.73 8.72 -12.11
N GLU A 52 -26.28 9.07 -10.91
CA GLU A 52 -26.52 10.38 -10.30
C GLU A 52 -25.72 11.48 -11.02
N ASP A 53 -26.18 12.73 -10.90
CA ASP A 53 -25.40 13.88 -11.35
C ASP A 53 -24.06 13.91 -10.59
N PHE A 54 -22.96 14.04 -11.33
CA PHE A 54 -21.60 14.02 -10.79
C PHE A 54 -21.17 12.71 -10.12
N GLU A 55 -21.86 11.58 -10.37
CA GLU A 55 -21.42 10.27 -9.85
C GLU A 55 -20.01 9.91 -10.31
N ALA A 56 -19.58 10.32 -11.50
CA ALA A 56 -18.19 10.10 -11.94
C ALA A 56 -17.16 10.94 -11.16
N LEU A 57 -17.59 11.96 -10.40
CA LEU A 57 -16.74 12.88 -9.65
C LEU A 57 -16.70 12.55 -8.15
N GLN A 58 -16.48 11.28 -7.81
CA GLN A 58 -16.47 10.77 -6.43
C GLN A 58 -15.46 11.47 -5.50
N ALA A 59 -14.43 12.13 -6.05
CA ALA A 59 -13.45 12.91 -5.28
C ALA A 59 -13.75 14.42 -5.28
N GLY A 60 -14.94 14.83 -5.73
CA GLY A 60 -15.34 16.22 -5.88
C GLY A 60 -14.36 17.01 -6.76
N ALA A 61 -13.94 18.18 -6.29
CA ALA A 61 -12.97 19.05 -6.98
C ALA A 61 -11.57 18.43 -7.16
N THR A 62 -11.30 17.27 -6.55
CA THR A 62 -10.04 16.55 -6.73
C THR A 62 -10.13 15.39 -7.72
N THR A 63 -11.31 15.16 -8.31
CA THR A 63 -11.46 14.20 -9.40
C THR A 63 -10.65 14.67 -10.60
N SER A 64 -9.77 13.82 -11.12
CA SER A 64 -9.06 14.11 -12.36
C SER A 64 -10.04 14.06 -13.54
N ILE A 65 -10.12 15.14 -14.30
CA ILE A 65 -10.88 15.23 -15.55
C ILE A 65 -10.00 15.15 -16.80
N GLU A 66 -8.69 14.97 -16.60
CA GLU A 66 -7.71 14.73 -17.67
C GLU A 66 -7.97 13.37 -18.34
N GLU A 67 -7.51 13.21 -19.58
CA GLU A 67 -7.59 11.93 -20.28
C GLU A 67 -6.89 10.82 -19.47
N PRO A 68 -7.56 9.67 -19.22
CA PRO A 68 -6.95 8.57 -18.50
C PRO A 68 -5.71 8.05 -19.24
N ASP A 69 -4.56 8.15 -18.59
CA ASP A 69 -3.31 7.61 -19.10
C ASP A 69 -2.62 6.73 -18.04
N ARG A 70 -1.46 6.19 -18.41
CA ARG A 70 -0.68 5.33 -17.51
C ARG A 70 -0.05 6.10 -16.33
N LYS A 71 -0.12 7.43 -16.33
CA LYS A 71 0.49 8.33 -15.36
C LYS A 71 -0.56 9.04 -14.51
N ALA A 72 -1.82 8.60 -14.54
CA ALA A 72 -2.91 9.19 -13.76
C ALA A 72 -2.54 9.42 -12.28
N PHE A 73 -1.82 8.47 -11.65
CA PHE A 73 -1.38 8.56 -10.26
C PHE A 73 -0.13 9.43 -10.03
N SER A 74 0.54 9.86 -11.11
CA SER A 74 1.72 10.71 -11.09
C SER A 74 1.39 12.21 -11.15
N HIS A 75 0.11 12.56 -11.23
CA HIS A 75 -0.39 13.93 -11.15
C HIS A 75 -0.78 14.26 -9.71
N PHE A 76 -0.48 15.49 -9.28
CA PHE A 76 -1.01 15.97 -8.00
C PHE A 76 -2.49 16.34 -8.16
N SER A 77 -3.26 16.21 -7.08
CA SER A 77 -4.66 16.65 -7.05
C SER A 77 -4.78 18.14 -7.35
N ALA A 78 -5.81 18.55 -8.10
CA ALA A 78 -5.99 19.93 -8.57
C ALA A 78 -6.01 20.99 -7.45
N ASN A 79 -6.41 20.61 -6.23
CA ASN A 79 -6.43 21.48 -5.06
C ASN A 79 -5.10 21.53 -4.27
N LEU A 80 -4.03 20.88 -4.74
CA LEU A 80 -2.73 20.94 -4.08
C LEU A 80 -2.15 22.36 -4.19
N ALA A 81 -1.88 22.98 -3.04
CA ALA A 81 -1.28 24.31 -2.97
C ALA A 81 0.01 24.39 -3.80
N ARG A 82 0.19 25.47 -4.58
CA ARG A 82 1.32 25.65 -5.50
C ARG A 82 2.68 25.43 -4.82
N GLY A 83 2.84 25.90 -3.57
CA GLY A 83 4.06 25.71 -2.79
C GLY A 83 4.41 24.24 -2.49
N ARG A 84 3.42 23.35 -2.48
CA ARG A 84 3.59 21.90 -2.21
C ARG A 84 3.78 21.07 -3.48
N GLN A 85 3.59 21.65 -4.67
CA GLN A 85 3.74 20.93 -5.94
C GLN A 85 5.21 20.49 -6.18
N MET A 86 6.18 21.27 -5.69
CA MET A 86 7.59 20.89 -5.77
C MET A 86 7.91 19.69 -4.88
N ASP A 87 7.37 19.64 -3.65
CA ASP A 87 7.53 18.50 -2.76
C ASP A 87 6.93 17.23 -3.37
N PHE A 88 5.75 17.35 -3.99
CA PHE A 88 5.12 16.23 -4.71
C PHE A 88 6.02 15.71 -5.83
N ARG A 89 6.57 16.60 -6.67
CA ARG A 89 7.46 16.23 -7.77
C ARG A 89 8.76 15.61 -7.27
N LEU A 90 9.33 16.14 -6.18
CA LEU A 90 10.52 15.58 -5.55
C LEU A 90 10.25 14.19 -4.98
N GLY A 91 9.10 14.00 -4.31
CA GLY A 91 8.65 12.71 -3.79
C GLY A 91 8.48 11.68 -4.92
N ASN A 92 7.84 12.05 -6.02
CA ASN A 92 7.70 11.19 -7.20
C ASN A 92 9.08 10.85 -7.81
N ALA A 93 10.00 11.81 -7.88
CA ALA A 93 11.36 11.54 -8.34
C ALA A 93 12.10 10.54 -7.43
N LEU A 94 11.94 10.65 -6.11
CA LEU A 94 12.49 9.69 -5.15
C LEU A 94 11.85 8.30 -5.28
N PHE A 95 10.53 8.24 -5.50
CA PHE A 95 9.79 7.00 -5.68
C PHE A 95 10.28 6.17 -6.89
N ARG A 96 10.64 6.87 -7.97
CA ARG A 96 11.19 6.29 -9.21
C ARG A 96 12.69 6.05 -9.16
N LYS A 97 13.39 6.66 -8.20
CA LYS A 97 14.84 6.61 -8.10
C LYS A 97 15.32 5.16 -7.94
N LEU A 98 16.29 4.78 -8.78
CA LEU A 98 16.99 3.51 -8.66
C LEU A 98 18.11 3.63 -7.62
N TRP A 99 18.05 2.77 -6.61
CA TRP A 99 19.12 2.55 -5.63
C TRP A 99 20.18 1.59 -6.19
N VAL A 100 21.43 1.80 -5.79
CA VAL A 100 22.60 0.99 -6.15
C VAL A 100 23.35 0.57 -4.90
N ALA A 101 24.07 -0.54 -5.03
CA ALA A 101 24.95 -1.01 -3.97
C ALA A 101 26.07 0.00 -3.74
N ALA A 102 26.35 0.30 -2.47
CA ALA A 102 27.46 1.16 -2.12
C ALA A 102 28.80 0.38 -2.20
N PRO A 103 29.92 1.06 -2.50
CA PRO A 103 29.99 2.44 -2.96
C PRO A 103 29.70 2.55 -4.46
N SER A 104 28.91 3.54 -4.87
CA SER A 104 28.72 3.86 -6.28
C SER A 104 29.39 5.19 -6.68
N SER A 105 29.52 5.42 -7.98
CA SER A 105 30.03 6.70 -8.52
C SER A 105 29.12 7.90 -8.19
N THR A 106 27.88 7.64 -7.79
CA THR A 106 26.91 8.66 -7.42
C THR A 106 26.37 8.36 -6.02
N GLN A 107 27.04 8.88 -5.00
CA GLN A 107 26.72 8.64 -3.58
C GLN A 107 25.23 8.85 -3.24
N ALA A 108 24.57 9.80 -3.91
CA ALA A 108 23.14 10.04 -3.70
C ALA A 108 22.25 8.84 -4.06
N SER A 109 22.75 7.83 -4.76
CA SER A 109 22.04 6.61 -5.14
C SER A 109 22.49 5.38 -4.35
N ASP A 110 23.45 5.53 -3.44
CA ASP A 110 23.83 4.47 -2.51
C ASP A 110 22.66 4.16 -1.56
N GLY A 111 22.60 2.93 -1.07
CA GLY A 111 21.59 2.50 -0.10
C GLY A 111 20.92 1.16 -0.42
N LEU A 112 21.28 0.51 -1.54
CA LEU A 112 20.81 -0.83 -1.83
C LEU A 112 21.60 -1.86 -0.99
N GLY A 113 20.89 -2.67 -0.21
CA GLY A 113 21.47 -3.79 0.53
C GLY A 113 21.97 -4.92 -0.38
N PRO A 114 22.67 -5.93 0.19
CA PRO A 114 23.25 -7.04 -0.58
C PRO A 114 22.18 -7.92 -1.26
N PHE A 115 21.00 -8.03 -0.66
CA PHE A 115 19.84 -8.75 -1.16
C PHE A 115 18.64 -7.81 -1.26
N TYR A 116 17.82 -7.98 -2.29
CA TYR A 116 16.66 -7.12 -2.54
C TYR A 116 15.65 -7.81 -3.47
N ASN A 117 14.39 -7.36 -3.45
CA ASN A 117 13.41 -7.73 -4.48
C ASN A 117 13.26 -6.65 -5.57
N ALA A 118 13.44 -5.38 -5.20
CA ALA A 118 13.31 -4.22 -6.07
C ALA A 118 14.31 -3.13 -5.71
N ARG A 119 14.70 -2.33 -6.70
CA ARG A 119 15.67 -1.23 -6.57
C ARG A 119 15.02 0.15 -6.57
N SER A 120 13.70 0.22 -6.71
CA SER A 120 12.90 1.44 -6.54
C SER A 120 11.49 1.08 -6.08
N CYS A 121 10.75 2.04 -5.53
CA CYS A 121 9.35 1.84 -5.17
C CYS A 121 8.51 1.56 -6.42
N GLU A 122 8.78 2.27 -7.51
CA GLU A 122 8.08 2.12 -8.80
C GLU A 122 8.20 0.71 -9.40
N GLN A 123 9.26 -0.03 -9.11
CA GLN A 123 9.41 -1.41 -9.60
C GLN A 123 8.34 -2.36 -9.08
N CYS A 124 7.79 -2.09 -7.88
CA CYS A 124 6.63 -2.82 -7.35
C CYS A 124 5.32 -2.07 -7.53
N HIS A 125 5.37 -0.74 -7.57
CA HIS A 125 4.23 0.17 -7.70
C HIS A 125 4.29 0.90 -9.04
N LYS A 126 4.04 0.17 -10.13
CA LYS A 126 4.29 0.66 -11.49
C LYS A 126 3.47 1.91 -11.78
N GLU A 127 4.15 2.98 -12.20
CA GLU A 127 3.56 4.32 -12.43
C GLU A 127 2.66 4.77 -11.27
N ASP A 128 3.16 4.62 -10.04
CA ASP A 128 2.47 5.02 -8.81
C ASP A 128 1.17 4.22 -8.54
N GLY A 129 0.98 3.11 -9.29
CA GLY A 129 -0.19 2.25 -9.23
C GLY A 129 0.02 0.94 -8.48
N ARG A 130 -0.87 -0.01 -8.75
CA ARG A 130 -0.81 -1.37 -8.18
C ARG A 130 0.26 -2.20 -8.88
N GLY A 131 0.81 -3.15 -8.13
CA GLY A 131 1.68 -4.17 -8.68
C GLY A 131 0.99 -5.01 -9.75
N ILE A 132 1.81 -5.56 -10.65
CA ILE A 132 1.36 -6.40 -11.76
C ILE A 132 1.68 -7.85 -11.39
N PRO A 133 0.67 -8.75 -11.38
CA PRO A 133 0.92 -10.16 -11.15
C PRO A 133 1.85 -10.72 -12.25
N PRO A 134 2.56 -11.83 -11.97
CA PRO A 134 3.41 -12.48 -12.94
C PRO A 134 2.62 -12.86 -14.21
N ASP A 135 3.20 -12.57 -15.38
CA ASP A 135 2.73 -13.03 -16.69
C ASP A 135 3.75 -14.05 -17.21
N GLY A 136 3.59 -15.31 -16.78
CA GLY A 136 4.54 -16.40 -16.98
C GLY A 136 5.50 -16.62 -15.81
N ASP A 137 6.70 -17.17 -16.07
CA ASP A 137 7.61 -17.71 -15.05
C ASP A 137 8.34 -16.66 -14.19
N LYS A 138 8.15 -15.37 -14.44
CA LYS A 138 8.79 -14.28 -13.68
C LYS A 138 7.79 -13.68 -12.72
N ALA A 139 8.14 -13.60 -11.44
CA ALA A 139 7.35 -13.09 -10.31
C ALA A 139 6.64 -11.72 -10.47
N GLY A 140 6.88 -10.96 -11.55
CA GLY A 140 6.31 -9.65 -11.75
C GLY A 140 6.72 -8.69 -10.63
N THR A 141 5.73 -8.07 -9.98
CA THR A 141 5.94 -7.24 -8.77
C THR A 141 5.64 -7.97 -7.47
N MET A 142 5.39 -9.28 -7.51
CA MET A 142 5.09 -10.08 -6.33
C MET A 142 6.38 -10.53 -5.65
N PHE A 143 6.31 -10.71 -4.33
CA PHE A 143 7.37 -11.32 -3.52
C PHE A 143 6.80 -12.48 -2.71
N LEU A 144 7.68 -13.38 -2.28
CA LEU A 144 7.30 -14.53 -1.47
C LEU A 144 7.52 -14.24 0.02
N ARG A 145 6.44 -14.28 0.82
CA ARG A 145 6.56 -14.31 2.28
C ARG A 145 6.92 -15.72 2.73
N LEU A 146 7.91 -15.81 3.59
CA LEU A 146 8.31 -17.05 4.25
C LEU A 146 7.79 -17.04 5.67
N ALA A 147 7.28 -18.19 6.11
CA ALA A 147 6.72 -18.35 7.44
C ALA A 147 6.92 -19.78 7.92
N ARG A 148 7.19 -19.93 9.21
CA ARG A 148 7.18 -21.20 9.94
C ARG A 148 6.11 -21.20 11.02
N GLY A 149 5.79 -22.39 11.50
CA GLY A 149 4.95 -22.59 12.67
C GLY A 149 5.68 -22.24 13.98
N ALA A 150 4.90 -22.18 15.06
CA ALA A 150 5.42 -22.05 16.41
C ALA A 150 6.19 -23.32 16.84
N GLU A 151 7.36 -23.15 17.44
CA GLU A 151 8.20 -24.25 17.91
C GLU A 151 8.24 -24.33 19.44
N THR A 152 8.30 -23.18 20.12
CA THR A 152 8.36 -23.10 21.59
C THR A 152 6.98 -22.95 22.22
N GLU A 153 6.83 -23.29 23.50
CA GLU A 153 5.57 -23.08 24.22
C GLU A 153 5.15 -21.61 24.27
N THR A 154 6.11 -20.69 24.39
CA THR A 154 5.86 -19.24 24.32
C THR A 154 5.34 -18.83 22.94
N GLU A 155 5.91 -19.36 21.87
CA GLU A 155 5.44 -19.11 20.50
C GLU A 155 4.05 -19.70 20.26
N LYS A 156 3.79 -20.90 20.78
CA LYS A 156 2.47 -21.53 20.66
C LYS A 156 1.40 -20.74 21.42
N ALA A 157 1.74 -20.23 22.60
CA ALA A 157 0.85 -19.36 23.37
C ALA A 157 0.51 -18.07 22.61
N SER A 158 1.50 -17.46 21.95
CA SER A 158 1.31 -16.22 21.17
C SER A 158 0.57 -16.43 19.83
N VAL A 159 0.57 -17.64 19.28
CA VAL A 159 -0.35 -18.00 18.19
C VAL A 159 -1.76 -18.24 18.72
N ALA A 160 -1.88 -18.94 19.86
CA ALA A 160 -3.16 -19.29 20.47
C ALA A 160 -3.95 -18.05 20.96
N ASP A 161 -3.27 -17.01 21.44
CA ASP A 161 -3.87 -15.74 21.85
C ASP A 161 -4.04 -14.73 20.69
N LEU A 162 -3.69 -15.12 19.46
CA LEU A 162 -3.78 -14.33 18.22
C LEU A 162 -2.89 -13.07 18.19
N THR A 163 -1.89 -12.96 19.07
CA THR A 163 -0.92 -11.85 19.01
C THR A 163 0.04 -11.98 17.83
N VAL A 164 0.34 -13.22 17.40
CA VAL A 164 1.23 -13.52 16.28
C VAL A 164 0.58 -14.55 15.36
N ARG A 165 0.59 -14.30 14.04
CA ARG A 165 0.02 -15.25 13.06
C ARG A 165 0.98 -16.40 12.73
N ASN A 166 2.26 -16.09 12.59
CA ASN A 166 3.33 -17.02 12.23
C ASN A 166 4.69 -16.39 12.55
N PHE A 167 5.76 -17.18 12.41
CA PHE A 167 7.12 -16.73 12.67
C PHE A 167 7.93 -16.72 11.37
N ALA A 168 8.96 -15.88 11.32
CA ALA A 168 9.87 -15.82 10.19
C ALA A 168 10.70 -17.11 10.06
N ASP A 169 11.13 -17.43 8.83
CA ASP A 169 12.13 -18.47 8.59
C ASP A 169 13.44 -18.10 9.31
N PRO A 170 14.12 -19.05 9.97
CA PRO A 170 15.31 -18.76 10.76
C PRO A 170 16.53 -18.38 9.92
N ILE A 171 16.56 -18.72 8.63
CA ILE A 171 17.66 -18.45 7.71
C ILE A 171 17.34 -17.25 6.82
N TYR A 172 16.16 -17.26 6.20
CA TYR A 172 15.76 -16.29 5.18
C TYR A 172 14.84 -15.18 5.70
N GLY A 173 14.47 -15.23 6.99
CA GLY A 173 13.56 -14.27 7.58
C GLY A 173 12.13 -14.39 7.04
N SER A 174 11.43 -13.26 6.94
CA SER A 174 9.99 -13.26 6.58
C SER A 174 9.70 -13.12 5.09
N GLN A 175 10.73 -12.91 4.26
CA GLN A 175 10.56 -12.60 2.84
C GLN A 175 11.80 -13.01 2.05
N LEU A 176 11.59 -13.85 1.05
CA LEU A 176 12.64 -14.29 0.13
C LEU A 176 13.10 -13.12 -0.75
N GLN A 177 14.41 -12.86 -0.77
CA GLN A 177 15.05 -11.88 -1.64
C GLN A 177 15.47 -12.52 -2.96
N ASP A 178 14.76 -12.20 -4.04
CA ASP A 178 14.96 -12.82 -5.35
C ASP A 178 16.07 -12.17 -6.18
N LYS A 179 16.76 -11.16 -5.65
CA LYS A 179 17.92 -10.53 -6.30
C LYS A 179 19.03 -10.29 -5.29
N ALA A 180 20.23 -10.22 -5.81
CA ALA A 180 21.42 -9.86 -5.07
C ALA A 180 22.27 -8.87 -5.86
N ILE A 181 23.20 -8.22 -5.18
CA ILE A 181 24.24 -7.41 -5.80
C ILE A 181 25.25 -8.31 -6.56
N PRO A 182 26.04 -7.77 -7.50
CA PRO A 182 27.07 -8.54 -8.19
C PRO A 182 28.03 -9.24 -7.20
N GLY A 183 28.35 -10.50 -7.49
CA GLY A 183 29.22 -11.32 -6.63
C GLY A 183 28.49 -12.14 -5.56
N LEU A 184 27.19 -11.92 -5.37
CA LEU A 184 26.34 -12.73 -4.48
C LEU A 184 25.27 -13.48 -5.29
N LEU A 185 24.85 -14.63 -4.77
CA LEU A 185 23.69 -15.37 -5.28
C LEU A 185 22.44 -14.89 -4.57
N ALA A 186 21.35 -14.67 -5.30
CA ALA A 186 20.06 -14.41 -4.67
C ALA A 186 19.60 -15.63 -3.85
N GLU A 187 18.73 -15.40 -2.86
CA GLU A 187 18.23 -16.46 -1.97
C GLU A 187 17.41 -17.50 -2.74
N GLY A 188 16.79 -17.10 -3.84
CA GLY A 188 16.12 -17.99 -4.77
C GLY A 188 15.33 -17.24 -5.84
N GLN A 189 14.63 -17.96 -6.71
CA GLN A 189 13.66 -17.38 -7.65
C GLN A 189 12.28 -17.99 -7.41
N MET A 190 11.28 -17.13 -7.16
CA MET A 190 9.88 -17.56 -7.11
C MET A 190 9.38 -17.86 -8.53
N GLN A 191 8.82 -19.05 -8.73
CA GLN A 191 8.08 -19.41 -9.93
C GLN A 191 6.60 -19.52 -9.60
N VAL A 192 5.78 -18.85 -10.41
CA VAL A 192 4.32 -18.90 -10.30
C VAL A 192 3.78 -19.57 -11.54
N ARG A 193 2.98 -20.62 -11.36
CA ARG A 193 2.26 -21.27 -12.46
C ARG A 193 0.77 -21.02 -12.31
N TYR A 194 0.16 -20.61 -13.42
CA TYR A 194 -1.27 -20.40 -13.50
C TYR A 194 -1.92 -21.59 -14.19
N ALA A 195 -2.87 -22.22 -13.49
CA ALA A 195 -3.73 -23.24 -14.06
C ALA A 195 -5.15 -22.65 -14.27
N PRO A 196 -5.72 -22.74 -15.49
CA PRO A 196 -7.09 -22.32 -15.71
C PRO A 196 -8.04 -23.28 -15.00
N LEU A 197 -8.85 -22.76 -14.09
CA LEU A 197 -10.01 -23.43 -13.53
C LEU A 197 -11.25 -23.02 -14.32
N PRO A 198 -11.90 -23.95 -15.03
CA PRO A 198 -13.17 -23.66 -15.65
C PRO A 198 -14.21 -23.45 -14.55
N PHE A 199 -14.82 -22.28 -14.52
CA PHE A 199 -16.03 -22.01 -13.74
C PHE A 199 -17.12 -21.54 -14.70
N GLY A 200 -18.33 -22.07 -14.56
CA GLY A 200 -19.42 -21.77 -15.48
C GLY A 200 -20.05 -20.40 -15.21
N GLN A 201 -20.65 -19.82 -16.25
CA GLN A 201 -21.81 -18.96 -16.08
C GLN A 201 -22.77 -19.08 -17.27
N GLN A 202 -24.07 -18.90 -17.00
CA GLN A 202 -25.13 -18.87 -17.99
C GLN A 202 -24.96 -17.66 -18.91
N ALA A 203 -25.05 -17.92 -20.23
CA ALA A 203 -25.10 -16.99 -21.35
C ALA A 203 -23.85 -16.11 -21.62
N GLY A 204 -23.21 -16.36 -22.77
CA GLY A 204 -22.45 -15.35 -23.52
C GLY A 204 -20.93 -15.44 -23.40
N ASP A 205 -20.39 -15.26 -22.19
CA ASP A 205 -18.95 -15.11 -21.99
C ASP A 205 -18.37 -16.20 -21.08
N ARG A 206 -17.33 -16.89 -21.56
CA ARG A 206 -16.62 -17.91 -20.79
C ARG A 206 -15.56 -17.24 -19.92
N LEU A 207 -15.89 -17.03 -18.65
CA LEU A 207 -14.93 -16.55 -17.66
C LEU A 207 -13.97 -17.69 -17.25
N VAL A 208 -12.68 -17.37 -17.07
CA VAL A 208 -11.64 -18.32 -16.62
C VAL A 208 -11.07 -17.80 -15.31
N LEU A 209 -11.09 -18.63 -14.27
CA LEU A 209 -10.39 -18.35 -13.03
C LEU A 209 -8.97 -18.87 -13.18
N GLN A 210 -7.96 -18.04 -12.91
CA GLN A 210 -6.58 -18.50 -12.87
C GLN A 210 -6.21 -18.84 -11.42
N LEU A 211 -5.92 -20.12 -11.17
CA LEU A 211 -5.32 -20.52 -9.89
C LEU A 211 -3.81 -20.36 -9.98
N ALA A 212 -3.24 -19.54 -9.11
CA ALA A 212 -1.80 -19.47 -8.93
C ALA A 212 -1.34 -20.57 -7.98
N ALA A 213 -0.47 -21.46 -8.46
CA ALA A 213 0.33 -22.34 -7.62
C ALA A 213 1.76 -21.80 -7.57
N ILE A 214 2.34 -21.75 -6.37
CA ILE A 214 3.77 -21.50 -6.19
C ILE A 214 4.43 -22.88 -6.22
N ASP A 215 5.02 -23.22 -7.36
CA ASP A 215 5.65 -24.54 -7.59
C ASP A 215 6.98 -24.72 -6.83
N GLY A 216 7.36 -23.72 -6.04
CA GLY A 216 8.53 -23.73 -5.16
C GLY A 216 9.48 -22.56 -5.42
N VAL A 217 10.62 -22.61 -4.74
CA VAL A 217 11.74 -21.68 -4.94
C VAL A 217 12.83 -22.43 -5.70
N ARG A 218 13.24 -21.91 -6.86
CA ARG A 218 14.35 -22.50 -7.61
C ARG A 218 15.67 -21.92 -7.13
N GLU A 219 16.65 -22.78 -6.85
CA GLU A 219 18.03 -22.37 -6.60
C GLU A 219 18.61 -21.65 -7.82
N VAL A 220 19.37 -20.59 -7.55
CA VAL A 220 20.06 -19.85 -8.61
C VAL A 220 21.28 -20.66 -9.06
N PRO A 221 21.35 -21.15 -10.30
CA PRO A 221 22.47 -21.96 -10.75
C PRO A 221 23.77 -21.15 -10.70
N HIS A 222 24.86 -21.79 -10.24
CA HIS A 222 26.19 -21.21 -10.22
C HIS A 222 26.66 -20.86 -11.64
N ARG A 223 26.54 -19.60 -12.06
CA ARG A 223 27.38 -19.10 -13.16
C ARG A 223 28.75 -18.82 -12.55
N GLN A 224 29.76 -19.60 -12.93
CA GLN A 224 31.14 -19.21 -12.72
C GLN A 224 31.34 -17.85 -13.39
N VAL A 225 31.46 -16.81 -12.57
CA VAL A 225 31.91 -15.50 -13.02
C VAL A 225 33.38 -15.70 -13.43
N ARG A 226 33.66 -15.55 -14.72
CA ARG A 226 35.04 -15.41 -15.21
C ARG A 226 35.52 -14.00 -14.97
#